data_AF-A0A816KZQ1-F1
#
_entry.id   AF-A0A816KZQ1-F1
#
_cell.length_a   1.000
_cell.length_b   1.000
_cell.length_c   1.000
_cell.angle_alpha   90.00
_cell.angle_beta   90.00
_cell.angle_gamma   90.00
#
_symmetry.space_group_name_H-M   'P 1'
#
loop_
_entity.id
_entity.type
_entity.pdbx_description
1 polymer ?
#
loop_
_entity_poly.entity_id
_entity_poly.type
_entity_poly.pdbx_seq_one_letter_code
_entity_poly.pdbx_strand_id
1 'polypeptide(L)'
;MADPELEAIRQRRMQELMAQHGTGKQGSQQNPDQERAQEDAKREADERRQMMLSQILSSQARERIARIALVKPEKARAVEDVILRAAQMGQIVEKVSEERLITLLEQINSQTSKQTKVTIQRRRGVFDD
;
A
#
# COMPACT_ATOMS: atom_id res chain seq x y z
N MET A 1 7.04 5.16 -26.19
CA MET A 1 7.29 4.68 -24.80
C MET A 1 6.59 3.34 -24.66
N ALA A 2 7.28 2.28 -24.26
CA ALA A 2 6.63 0.98 -24.01
C ALA A 2 6.17 0.94 -22.55
N ASP A 3 4.88 0.68 -22.30
CA ASP A 3 4.28 0.73 -20.96
C ASP A 3 4.87 -0.36 -20.03
N PRO A 4 5.42 0.00 -18.86
CA PRO A 4 6.05 -0.94 -17.92
C PRO A 4 5.09 -1.99 -17.35
N GLU A 5 3.79 -1.74 -17.38
CA GLU A 5 2.76 -2.71 -17.05
C GLU A 5 2.68 -3.84 -18.09
N LEU A 6 2.90 -3.56 -19.38
CA LEU A 6 2.91 -4.58 -20.44
C LEU A 6 4.10 -5.52 -20.31
N GLU A 7 5.25 -5.02 -19.86
CA GLU A 7 6.42 -5.86 -19.58
C GLU A 7 6.21 -6.74 -18.35
N ALA A 8 5.61 -6.21 -17.28
CA ALA A 8 5.26 -7.00 -16.10
C ALA A 8 4.25 -8.13 -16.42
N ILE A 9 3.24 -7.84 -17.24
CA ILE A 9 2.27 -8.83 -17.72
C ILE A 9 2.96 -9.87 -18.62
N ARG A 10 3.87 -9.45 -19.51
CA ARG A 10 4.64 -10.34 -20.40
C ARG A 10 5.57 -11.28 -19.63
N GLN A 11 6.27 -10.77 -18.61
CA GLN A 11 7.12 -11.57 -17.73
C GLN A 11 6.29 -12.61 -16.96
N ARG A 12 5.14 -12.20 -16.40
CA ARG A 12 4.22 -13.10 -15.70
C ARG A 12 3.69 -14.21 -16.61
N ARG A 13 3.29 -13.87 -17.84
CA ARG A 13 2.78 -14.82 -18.84
C ARG A 13 3.87 -15.78 -19.33
N MET A 14 5.11 -15.29 -19.45
CA MET A 14 6.26 -16.11 -19.86
C MET A 14 6.66 -17.12 -18.78
N GLN A 15 6.59 -16.73 -17.50
CA GLN A 15 6.85 -17.62 -16.36
C GLN A 15 5.81 -18.74 -16.26
N GLU A 16 4.53 -18.44 -16.52
CA GLU A 16 3.44 -19.44 -16.58
C GLU A 16 3.66 -20.43 -17.74
N LEU A 17 4.13 -19.96 -18.90
CA LEU A 17 4.38 -20.80 -20.06
C LEU A 17 5.62 -21.69 -19.88
N MET A 18 6.66 -21.20 -19.21
CA MET A 18 7.84 -22.00 -18.82
C MET A 18 7.47 -23.07 -17.77
N ALA A 19 6.57 -22.76 -16.83
CA ALA A 19 6.05 -23.72 -15.87
C ALA A 19 5.19 -24.83 -16.54
N GLN A 20 4.49 -24.50 -17.63
CA GLN A 20 3.63 -25.45 -18.34
C GLN A 20 4.39 -26.31 -19.38
N HIS A 21 5.53 -25.84 -19.88
CA HIS A 21 6.43 -26.62 -20.77
C HIS A 21 7.51 -27.43 -20.01
N GLY A 22 7.58 -27.32 -18.68
CA GLY A 22 8.57 -27.98 -17.82
C GLY A 22 8.12 -29.30 -17.17
N THR A 23 7.07 -29.96 -17.66
CA THR A 23 6.45 -31.16 -17.03
C THR A 23 7.23 -32.46 -17.27
N GLY A 24 8.56 -32.39 -17.25
CA GLY A 24 9.45 -33.55 -17.39
C GLY A 24 10.66 -33.43 -16.48
N LYS A 25 10.58 -34.11 -15.34
CA LYS A 25 11.66 -34.42 -14.37
C LYS A 25 12.15 -33.29 -13.44
N GLN A 26 11.90 -33.52 -12.14
CA GLN A 26 12.87 -33.47 -11.05
C GLN A 26 13.05 -32.15 -10.25
N GLY A 27 12.52 -32.15 -9.02
CA GLY A 27 12.89 -31.28 -7.87
C GLY A 27 12.29 -29.87 -7.93
N SER A 28 11.38 -29.44 -7.04
CA SER A 28 11.65 -29.08 -5.64
C SER A 28 12.98 -28.34 -5.39
N GLN A 29 13.44 -27.52 -6.34
CA GLN A 29 14.49 -26.53 -6.10
C GLN A 29 13.83 -25.14 -6.06
N GLN A 30 13.67 -24.58 -4.86
CA GLN A 30 13.40 -23.16 -4.69
C GLN A 30 14.54 -22.39 -5.36
N ASN A 31 14.25 -21.67 -6.45
CA ASN A 31 15.25 -20.95 -7.25
C ASN A 31 15.61 -19.62 -6.56
N PRO A 32 16.86 -19.41 -6.10
CA PRO A 32 17.30 -18.16 -5.48
C PRO A 32 17.24 -16.94 -6.43
N ASP A 33 17.25 -17.17 -7.75
CA ASP A 33 17.03 -16.13 -8.76
C ASP A 33 15.61 -15.56 -8.73
N GLN A 34 14.60 -16.35 -8.36
CA GLN A 34 13.21 -15.90 -8.32
C GLN A 34 12.93 -15.03 -7.08
N GLU A 35 13.59 -15.31 -5.95
CA GLU A 35 13.57 -14.46 -4.76
C GLU A 35 14.31 -13.14 -4.99
N ARG A 36 15.48 -13.15 -5.66
CA ARG A 36 16.18 -11.91 -6.02
C ARG A 36 15.35 -11.01 -6.93
N ALA A 37 14.71 -11.58 -7.96
CA ALA A 37 13.86 -10.80 -8.85
C ALA A 37 12.65 -10.19 -8.14
N GLN A 38 12.06 -10.90 -7.16
CA GLN A 38 10.97 -10.35 -6.34
C GLN A 38 11.45 -9.25 -5.38
N GLU A 39 12.64 -9.41 -4.79
CA GLU A 39 13.22 -8.41 -3.89
C GLU A 39 13.57 -7.12 -4.63
N ASP A 40 14.14 -7.23 -5.84
CA ASP A 40 14.46 -6.10 -6.71
C ASP A 40 13.18 -5.35 -7.11
N ALA A 41 12.14 -6.06 -7.56
CA ALA A 41 10.86 -5.46 -7.91
C ALA A 41 10.20 -4.76 -6.71
N LYS A 42 10.34 -5.32 -5.50
CA LYS A 42 9.84 -4.69 -4.27
C LYS A 42 10.61 -3.43 -3.92
N ARG A 43 11.94 -3.45 -4.00
CA ARG A 43 12.79 -2.28 -3.77
C ARG A 43 12.42 -1.16 -4.73
N GLU A 44 12.31 -1.47 -6.02
CA GLU A 44 11.99 -0.47 -7.03
C GLU A 44 10.61 0.16 -6.79
N ALA A 45 9.62 -0.63 -6.37
CA ALA A 45 8.30 -0.12 -5.99
C ALA A 45 8.35 0.77 -4.73
N ASP A 46 9.14 0.39 -3.72
CA ASP A 46 9.32 1.19 -2.50
C ASP A 46 10.08 2.49 -2.77
N GLU A 47 11.13 2.45 -3.60
CA GLU A 47 11.88 3.63 -4.03
C GLU A 47 10.99 4.60 -4.82
N ARG A 48 10.15 4.10 -5.72
CA ARG A 48 9.15 4.94 -6.41
C ARG A 48 8.17 5.58 -5.43
N ARG A 49 7.66 4.84 -4.44
CA ARG A 49 6.79 5.40 -3.39
C ARG A 49 7.51 6.46 -2.58
N GLN A 50 8.73 6.19 -2.13
CA GLN A 50 9.53 7.14 -1.36
C GLN A 50 9.85 8.39 -2.17
N MET A 51 10.15 8.24 -3.46
CA MET A 51 10.39 9.36 -4.35
C MET A 51 9.14 10.23 -4.48
N MET A 52 7.95 9.65 -4.69
CA MET A 52 6.70 10.39 -4.68
C MET A 52 6.49 11.10 -3.34
N LEU A 53 6.54 10.35 -2.23
CA LEU A 53 6.39 10.88 -0.87
C LEU A 53 7.37 12.03 -0.58
N SER A 54 8.59 11.99 -1.11
CA SER A 54 9.58 13.06 -0.94
C SER A 54 9.20 14.38 -1.64
N GLN A 55 8.45 14.31 -2.74
CA GLN A 55 8.00 15.47 -3.50
C GLN A 55 6.78 16.13 -2.86
N ILE A 56 5.84 15.33 -2.34
CA ILE A 56 4.61 15.77 -1.68
C ILE A 56 4.80 16.10 -0.19
N LEU A 57 5.78 15.53 0.51
CA LEU A 57 6.02 15.80 1.93
C LEU A 57 7.14 16.83 2.14
N SER A 58 6.91 17.77 3.06
CA SER A 58 7.98 18.62 3.61
C SER A 58 9.02 17.80 4.39
N SER A 59 10.22 18.35 4.57
CA SER A 59 11.29 17.69 5.35
C SER A 59 10.87 17.42 6.81
N GLN A 60 10.14 18.37 7.42
CA GLN A 60 9.61 18.24 8.78
C GLN A 60 8.56 17.13 8.88
N ALA A 61 7.63 17.05 7.91
CA ALA A 61 6.63 15.98 7.87
C ALA A 61 7.26 14.59 7.73
N ARG A 62 8.31 14.45 6.91
CA ARG A 62 9.06 13.19 6.78
C ARG A 62 9.69 12.74 8.09
N GLU A 63 10.35 13.66 8.81
CA GLU A 63 10.93 13.35 10.12
C GLU A 63 9.85 12.91 11.12
N ARG A 64 8.69 13.57 11.09
CA ARG A 64 7.55 13.22 11.94
C ARG A 64 7.02 11.82 11.63
N ILE A 65 6.82 11.46 10.36
CA ILE A 65 6.41 10.11 9.96
C ILE A 65 7.46 9.08 10.42
N ALA A 66 8.75 9.35 10.21
CA ALA A 66 9.82 8.45 10.64
C ALA A 66 9.79 8.21 12.17
N ARG A 67 9.60 9.27 12.97
CA ARG A 67 9.47 9.17 14.43
C ARG A 67 8.23 8.37 14.84
N ILE A 68 7.11 8.53 14.13
CA ILE A 68 5.88 7.77 14.38
C ILE A 68 6.08 6.30 14.00
N ALA A 69 6.79 6.01 12.91
CA ALA A 69 7.05 4.65 12.46
C ALA A 69 7.84 3.85 13.52
N LEU A 70 8.73 4.50 14.29
CA LEU A 70 9.45 3.87 15.40
C LEU A 70 8.53 3.38 16.52
N VAL A 71 7.45 4.12 16.81
CA VAL A 71 6.53 3.79 17.91
C VAL A 71 5.32 2.99 17.45
N LYS A 72 4.79 3.28 16.27
CA LYS A 72 3.57 2.71 15.68
C LYS A 72 3.66 2.71 14.14
N PRO A 73 4.30 1.69 13.53
CA PRO A 73 4.49 1.61 12.09
C PRO A 73 3.16 1.50 11.32
N GLU A 74 2.14 0.88 11.93
CA GLU A 74 0.79 0.78 11.38
C GLU A 74 0.15 2.16 11.10
N LYS A 75 0.34 3.13 12.01
CA LYS A 75 -0.20 4.48 11.88
C LYS A 75 0.57 5.28 10.83
N ALA A 76 1.89 5.12 10.79
CA ALA A 76 2.72 5.76 9.77
C ALA A 76 2.27 5.33 8.37
N ARG A 77 2.10 4.02 8.13
CA ARG A 77 1.61 3.50 6.84
C ARG A 77 0.22 4.00 6.47
N ALA A 78 -0.71 4.04 7.43
CA ALA A 78 -2.06 4.54 7.17
C ALA A 78 -2.05 6.00 6.68
N VAL A 79 -1.18 6.81 7.25
CA VAL A 79 -1.03 8.23 6.86
C VAL A 79 -0.36 8.35 5.50
N GLU A 80 0.70 7.59 5.24
CA GLU A 80 1.36 7.53 3.93
C GLU A 80 0.38 7.12 2.81
N ASP A 81 -0.47 6.12 3.06
CA ASP A 81 -1.47 5.64 2.09
C ASP A 81 -2.51 6.71 1.76
N VAL A 82 -3.03 7.41 2.77
CA VAL A 82 -3.97 8.53 2.58
C VAL A 82 -3.33 9.65 1.77
N ILE A 83 -2.08 9.99 2.06
CA ILE A 83 -1.34 11.03 1.34
C ILE A 83 -1.06 10.60 -0.11
N LEU A 84 -0.63 9.35 -0.33
CA LEU A 84 -0.38 8.81 -1.66
C LEU A 84 -1.66 8.83 -2.51
N ARG A 85 -2.79 8.41 -1.93
CA ARG A 85 -4.09 8.41 -2.58
C ARG A 85 -4.56 9.83 -2.91
N ALA A 86 -4.40 10.76 -1.99
CA ALA A 86 -4.76 12.17 -2.21
C ALA A 86 -3.85 12.83 -3.28
N ALA A 87 -2.58 12.44 -3.35
CA ALA A 87 -1.67 12.87 -4.41
C ALA A 87 -2.05 12.29 -5.78
N GLN A 88 -2.40 11.00 -5.86
CA GLN A 88 -2.90 10.36 -7.09
C GLN A 88 -4.19 11.00 -7.61
N MET A 89 -5.07 11.44 -6.70
CA MET A 89 -6.30 12.16 -7.04
C MET A 89 -6.05 13.64 -7.42
N GLY A 90 -4.81 14.13 -7.34
CA GLY A 90 -4.47 15.53 -7.60
C GLY A 90 -5.00 16.52 -6.55
N GLN A 91 -5.41 16.04 -5.37
CA GLN A 91 -5.91 16.90 -4.29
C GLN A 91 -4.79 17.58 -3.50
N ILE A 92 -3.55 17.09 -3.62
CA ILE A 92 -2.37 17.67 -2.99
C ILE A 92 -1.63 18.50 -4.05
N VAL A 93 -1.89 19.80 -4.05
CA VAL A 93 -1.23 20.79 -4.92
C VAL A 93 0.03 21.36 -4.26
N GLU A 94 0.06 21.39 -2.93
CA GLU A 94 1.15 21.94 -2.13
C GLU A 94 1.79 20.88 -1.23
N LYS A 95 3.03 21.12 -0.79
CA LYS A 95 3.75 20.20 0.09
C LYS A 95 3.01 20.07 1.43
N VAL A 96 2.78 18.84 1.86
CA VAL A 96 2.17 18.53 3.16
C VAL A 96 3.16 18.93 4.27
N SER A 97 2.75 19.91 5.07
CA SER A 97 3.45 20.36 6.27
C SER A 97 3.20 19.41 7.45
N GLU A 98 4.01 19.54 8.51
CA GLU A 98 3.83 18.76 9.74
C GLU A 98 2.45 19.01 10.37
N GLU A 99 1.96 20.25 10.38
CA GLU A 99 0.66 20.60 10.97
C GLU A 99 -0.48 19.87 10.26
N ARG A 100 -0.41 19.79 8.92
CA ARG A 100 -1.40 19.06 8.12
C ARG A 100 -1.31 17.55 8.37
N LEU A 101 -0.11 17.02 8.52
CA LEU A 101 0.13 15.62 8.85
C LEU A 101 -0.48 15.26 10.22
N ILE A 102 -0.31 16.12 11.23
CA ILE A 102 -0.88 15.93 12.58
C ILE A 102 -2.41 15.92 12.50
N THR A 103 -3.00 16.85 11.76
CA THR A 103 -4.46 16.92 11.57
C THR A 103 -4.99 15.61 10.95
N LEU A 104 -4.30 15.07 9.93
CA LEU A 104 -4.67 13.79 9.30
C LEU A 104 -4.53 12.62 10.28
N LEU A 105 -3.46 12.60 11.08
CA LEU A 105 -3.25 11.59 12.13
C LEU A 105 -4.37 11.59 13.18
N GLU A 106 -4.80 12.78 13.62
CA GLU A 106 -5.90 12.93 14.58
C GLU A 106 -7.24 12.48 13.98
N GLN A 107 -7.49 12.80 12.71
CA GLN A 107 -8.67 12.32 11.98
C GLN A 107 -8.68 10.80 11.85
N ILE A 108 -7.57 10.19 11.43
CA ILE A 108 -7.42 8.73 11.34
C ILE A 108 -7.64 8.10 12.71
N ASN A 109 -7.01 8.64 13.76
CA ASN A 109 -7.16 8.10 15.11
C ASN A 109 -8.62 8.20 15.61
N SER A 110 -9.28 9.32 15.34
CA SER A 110 -10.70 9.53 15.68
C SER A 110 -11.63 8.62 14.89
N GLN A 111 -11.35 8.36 13.62
CA GLN A 111 -12.14 7.43 12.79
C GLN A 111 -11.95 5.98 13.24
N THR A 112 -10.72 5.55 13.54
CA THR A 112 -10.46 4.21 14.08
C THR A 112 -11.21 3.98 15.40
N SER A 113 -11.28 4.97 16.29
CA SER A 113 -12.06 4.86 17.53
C SER A 113 -13.59 4.87 17.35
N LYS A 114 -14.11 5.39 16.23
CA LYS A 114 -15.57 5.47 15.96
C LYS A 114 -16.13 4.29 15.15
N GLN A 115 -15.29 3.36 14.70
CA GLN A 115 -15.70 2.26 13.80
C GLN A 115 -16.45 1.10 14.48
N THR A 116 -16.55 1.02 15.82
CA THR A 116 -17.42 0.03 16.49
C THR A 116 -18.88 0.50 16.58
N LYS A 117 -19.55 0.73 15.45
CA LYS A 117 -21.01 0.88 15.43
C LYS A 117 -21.65 -0.41 14.91
N VAL A 118 -21.77 -1.40 15.80
CA VAL A 118 -22.54 -2.64 15.54
C VAL A 118 -24.02 -2.26 15.46
N THR A 119 -24.55 -2.18 14.24
CA THR A 119 -25.99 -1.93 14.02
C THR A 119 -26.72 -3.28 14.07
N ILE A 120 -27.23 -3.63 15.26
CA ILE A 120 -28.04 -4.84 15.46
C ILE A 120 -29.45 -4.58 14.92
N GLN A 121 -29.75 -5.08 13.72
CA GLN A 121 -31.11 -5.13 13.21
C GLN A 121 -31.84 -6.33 13.82
N ARG A 122 -32.69 -6.05 14.81
CA ARG A 122 -33.58 -7.03 15.43
C ARG A 122 -34.72 -7.30 14.45
N ARG A 123 -34.78 -8.48 13.84
CA ARG A 123 -35.97 -8.88 13.05
C ARG A 123 -37.17 -8.91 14.00
N ARG A 124 -38.08 -7.95 13.83
CA ARG A 124 -39.39 -7.95 14.47
C ARG A 124 -40.17 -9.12 13.85
N GLY A 125 -40.62 -10.05 14.68
CA GLY A 125 -41.30 -11.28 14.26
C GLY A 125 -42.50 -10.96 13.38
N VAL A 126 -42.52 -11.57 12.20
CA VAL A 126 -43.73 -11.76 11.39
C VAL A 126 -44.48 -12.94 11.98
N PHE A 127 -45.30 -12.66 12.98
CA PHE A 127 -46.38 -13.52 13.45
C PHE A 127 -47.46 -12.60 14.04
N ASP A 128 -48.32 -12.06 13.18
CA ASP A 128 -49.69 -11.66 13.55
C ASP A 128 -50.55 -11.60 12.27
N ASP A 129 -51.67 -12.33 12.32
CA ASP A 129 -52.75 -12.61 11.35
C ASP A 129 -52.44 -13.46 10.09
#